data_AF-A0AAE9KHW9-F1
#
_entry.id   AF-A0AAE9KHW9-F1
#
_cell.length_a   1.000
_cell.length_b   1.000
_cell.length_c   1.000
_cell.angle_alpha   90.00
_cell.angle_beta   90.00
_cell.angle_gamma   90.00
#
_symmetry.space_group_name_H-M   'P 1'
#
loop_
_entity.id
_entity.type
_entity.pdbx_description
1 polymer ?
#
loop_
_entity_poly.entity_id
_entity_poly.type
_entity_poly.pdbx_seq_one_letter_code
_entity_poly.pdbx_strand_id
1 'polypeptide(L)'
;MPSKTIKSALLTCCLFSIHAAQAQVYIINTQTLDPEQLGTGGGHSLSDVKANRAVQLEYYHYSERQDAVANRRQTIMNLAQQIDTLAQSGTDQQTLTLLDGQIRQLQAATQESLAFLSPFTLPEFKQLYQAEQENAALLTALQQKSAALSAAAPSPSPSEPASLPGD
;
A
#
# COMPACT_ATOMS: atom_id res chain seq x y z
N MET A 1 -21.80 38.67 -26.35
CA MET A 1 -20.97 38.29 -25.17
C MET A 1 -21.84 38.49 -23.94
N PRO A 2 -22.28 37.41 -23.26
CA PRO A 2 -21.48 36.73 -22.24
C PRO A 2 -21.48 35.18 -22.39
N SER A 3 -20.40 34.44 -22.09
CA SER A 3 -19.99 33.83 -20.79
C SER A 3 -20.48 32.37 -20.58
N LYS A 4 -19.72 31.60 -19.77
CA LYS A 4 -19.99 30.22 -19.26
C LYS A 4 -20.00 29.06 -20.28
N THR A 5 -18.83 28.58 -20.71
CA THR A 5 -18.72 27.22 -21.35
C THR A 5 -17.40 26.47 -21.10
N ILE A 6 -16.57 26.86 -20.12
CA ILE A 6 -15.31 26.15 -19.77
C ILE A 6 -15.18 25.94 -18.26
N LYS A 7 -16.14 25.21 -17.65
CA LYS A 7 -16.09 24.76 -16.24
C LYS A 7 -16.72 23.39 -15.95
N SER A 8 -17.06 22.60 -16.98
CA SER A 8 -17.84 21.35 -16.81
C SER A 8 -17.26 20.17 -17.62
N ALA A 9 -15.96 19.90 -17.46
CA ALA A 9 -15.28 18.77 -18.09
C ALA A 9 -14.25 18.05 -17.18
N LEU A 10 -13.92 18.60 -16.00
CA LEU A 10 -12.89 18.05 -15.09
C LEU A 10 -13.46 17.34 -13.83
N LEU A 11 -14.79 17.20 -13.72
CA LEU A 11 -15.46 16.80 -12.47
C LEU A 11 -16.22 15.48 -12.58
N THR A 12 -15.66 14.47 -13.26
CA THR A 12 -16.34 13.19 -13.49
C THR A 12 -15.44 11.95 -13.46
N CYS A 13 -14.12 12.08 -13.42
CA CYS A 13 -13.19 10.94 -13.40
C CYS A 13 -12.84 10.40 -12.00
N CYS A 14 -13.24 11.08 -10.91
CA CYS A 14 -12.77 10.76 -9.55
C CYS A 14 -13.80 10.08 -8.64
N LEU A 15 -14.92 9.58 -9.18
CA LEU A 15 -16.06 9.08 -8.38
C LEU A 15 -16.51 7.63 -8.69
N PHE A 16 -15.80 6.89 -9.54
CA PHE A 16 -16.11 5.49 -9.86
C PHE A 16 -14.87 4.58 -9.74
N SER A 17 -14.54 4.16 -8.51
CA SER A 17 -13.74 2.94 -8.21
C SER A 17 -13.80 2.48 -6.74
N ILE A 18 -14.77 2.96 -5.94
CA ILE A 18 -15.06 2.40 -4.61
C ILE A 18 -16.43 1.72 -4.69
N HIS A 19 -16.46 0.44 -5.14
CA HIS A 19 -17.55 -0.55 -4.91
C HIS A 19 -17.22 -1.93 -5.55
N ALA A 20 -16.00 -2.43 -5.35
CA ALA A 20 -15.66 -3.85 -5.51
C ALA A 20 -14.43 -4.15 -4.61
N ALA A 21 -14.36 -5.23 -3.83
CA ALA A 21 -15.31 -6.33 -3.66
C ALA A 21 -15.71 -6.53 -2.19
N GLN A 22 -16.98 -6.85 -1.97
CA GLN A 22 -17.45 -7.64 -0.82
C GLN A 22 -18.37 -8.74 -1.34
N ALA A 23 -18.41 -9.86 -0.60
CA ALA A 23 -19.26 -11.03 -0.81
C ALA A 23 -19.08 -11.83 -2.13
N GLN A 24 -18.35 -12.94 -2.04
CA GLN A 24 -18.93 -14.26 -2.34
C GLN A 24 -18.68 -15.20 -1.14
N VAL A 25 -19.52 -16.23 -0.96
CA VAL A 25 -19.79 -16.87 0.34
C VAL A 25 -20.14 -18.37 0.18
N TYR A 26 -19.39 -19.27 0.84
CA TYR A 26 -19.71 -20.69 1.16
C TYR A 26 -19.94 -21.64 -0.07
N ILE A 27 -19.80 -22.98 -0.09
CA ILE A 27 -19.32 -24.08 0.78
C ILE A 27 -18.77 -25.21 -0.17
N ILE A 28 -18.11 -26.32 0.21
CA ILE A 28 -17.88 -26.99 1.52
C ILE A 28 -16.35 -27.26 1.70
N ASN A 29 -15.76 -28.06 2.60
CA ASN A 29 -16.11 -29.35 3.23
C ASN A 29 -15.70 -29.41 4.73
N THR A 30 -16.57 -29.95 5.58
CA THR A 30 -16.35 -30.09 7.02
C THR A 30 -15.59 -31.38 7.35
N GLN A 31 -14.29 -31.28 7.52
CA GLN A 31 -13.55 -32.17 8.43
C GLN A 31 -12.64 -31.32 9.31
N THR A 32 -13.05 -31.12 10.57
CA THR A 32 -12.11 -30.80 11.66
C THR A 32 -11.19 -32.00 11.81
N LEU A 33 -10.05 -31.96 11.13
CA LEU A 33 -8.96 -32.92 11.32
C LEU A 33 -8.40 -32.70 12.71
N ASP A 34 -8.85 -33.53 13.65
CA ASP A 34 -8.34 -33.60 15.01
C ASP A 34 -6.83 -33.91 14.93
N PRO A 35 -5.93 -33.04 15.45
CA PRO A 35 -4.49 -33.20 15.28
C PRO A 35 -3.95 -34.52 15.88
N GLU A 36 -4.66 -35.11 16.85
CA GLU A 36 -4.34 -36.44 17.40
C GLU A 36 -4.40 -37.54 16.33
N GLN A 37 -5.25 -37.41 15.29
CA GLN A 37 -5.37 -38.41 14.22
C GLN A 37 -4.19 -38.42 13.23
N LEU A 38 -3.30 -37.44 13.29
CA LEU A 38 -2.08 -37.42 12.47
C LEU A 38 -0.92 -38.22 13.11
N GLY A 39 -1.12 -38.79 14.30
CA GLY A 39 -0.04 -39.29 15.15
C GLY A 39 -0.15 -40.74 15.62
N THR A 40 -0.22 -41.74 14.73
CA THR A 40 0.40 -43.07 14.96
C THR A 40 0.32 -44.02 13.74
N GLY A 41 1.49 -44.42 13.21
CA GLY A 41 1.63 -45.65 12.41
C GLY A 41 2.32 -45.51 11.05
N GLY A 42 3.37 -46.30 10.82
CA GLY A 42 4.07 -46.41 9.53
C GLY A 42 5.26 -45.45 9.40
N GLY A 43 6.48 -46.00 9.40
CA GLY A 43 7.69 -45.21 9.24
C GLY A 43 7.88 -44.75 7.79
N HIS A 44 7.99 -43.45 7.57
CA HIS A 44 8.42 -42.86 6.30
C HIS A 44 9.88 -42.37 6.37
N SER A 45 10.44 -42.06 5.20
CA SER A 45 11.87 -41.78 5.04
C SER A 45 12.20 -40.32 5.38
N LEU A 46 13.41 -39.86 5.02
CA LEU A 46 13.81 -38.43 5.02
C LEU A 46 13.01 -37.58 3.97
N SER A 47 11.83 -38.06 3.57
CA SER A 47 10.83 -37.44 2.71
C SER A 47 9.93 -36.41 3.42
N ASP A 48 9.98 -36.35 4.76
CA ASP A 48 9.16 -35.44 5.59
C ASP A 48 9.51 -33.96 5.40
N VAL A 49 10.53 -33.65 4.59
CA VAL A 49 10.83 -32.34 3.96
C VAL A 49 9.59 -31.64 3.38
N LYS A 50 8.51 -32.38 3.08
CA LYS A 50 7.25 -31.86 2.57
C LYS A 50 6.18 -31.54 3.62
N ALA A 51 6.32 -31.92 4.89
CA ALA A 51 5.22 -31.97 5.86
C ALA A 51 4.79 -30.60 6.43
N ASN A 52 3.57 -30.12 6.21
CA ASN A 52 2.76 -30.27 5.01
C ASN A 52 2.75 -28.89 4.32
N ARG A 53 3.51 -28.70 3.22
CA ARG A 53 3.80 -27.38 2.63
C ARG A 53 2.54 -26.55 2.35
N ALA A 54 1.47 -27.18 1.87
CA ALA A 54 0.19 -26.50 1.65
C ALA A 54 -0.40 -25.97 2.97
N VAL A 55 -0.43 -26.81 4.02
CA VAL A 55 -0.90 -26.44 5.36
C VAL A 55 -0.02 -25.35 5.99
N GLN A 56 1.29 -25.33 5.73
CA GLN A 56 2.16 -24.23 6.20
C GLN A 56 1.79 -22.91 5.52
N LEU A 57 1.56 -22.90 4.21
CA LEU A 57 1.14 -21.70 3.48
C LEU A 57 -0.26 -21.22 3.94
N GLU A 58 -1.18 -22.16 4.19
CA GLU A 58 -2.54 -21.89 4.68
C GLU A 58 -2.53 -21.34 6.12
N TYR A 59 -1.87 -22.03 7.05
CA TYR A 59 -1.76 -21.66 8.46
C TYR A 59 -1.09 -20.29 8.68
N TYR A 60 -0.16 -19.90 7.82
CA TYR A 60 0.50 -18.60 7.87
C TYR A 60 -0.15 -17.54 6.94
N HIS A 61 -1.32 -17.82 6.35
CA HIS A 61 -2.10 -16.89 5.50
C HIS A 61 -1.30 -16.35 4.31
N TYR A 62 -0.68 -17.25 3.55
CA TYR A 62 0.20 -16.89 2.43
C TYR A 62 -0.54 -16.14 1.31
N SER A 63 -1.77 -16.56 0.95
CA SER A 63 -2.51 -15.93 -0.16
C SER A 63 -2.89 -14.49 0.17
N GLU A 64 -3.43 -14.28 1.36
CA GLU A 64 -3.84 -12.98 1.87
C GLU A 64 -2.64 -12.03 2.03
N ARG A 65 -1.46 -12.58 2.37
CA ARG A 65 -0.21 -11.83 2.39
C ARG A 65 0.27 -11.50 0.98
N GLN A 66 0.24 -12.44 0.03
CA GLN A 66 0.59 -12.19 -1.37
C GLN A 66 -0.28 -11.07 -1.96
N ASP A 67 -1.60 -11.14 -1.75
CA ASP A 67 -2.55 -10.10 -2.17
C ASP A 67 -2.26 -8.76 -1.47
N ALA A 68 -1.94 -8.77 -0.16
CA ALA A 68 -1.58 -7.55 0.56
C ALA A 68 -0.28 -6.91 0.02
N VAL A 69 0.75 -7.70 -0.32
CA VAL A 69 2.02 -7.21 -0.92
C VAL A 69 1.76 -6.61 -2.31
N ALA A 70 0.94 -7.28 -3.14
CA ALA A 70 0.58 -6.81 -4.48
C ALA A 70 -0.25 -5.51 -4.43
N ASN A 71 -1.23 -5.43 -3.53
CA ASN A 71 -2.02 -4.21 -3.30
C ASN A 71 -1.15 -3.06 -2.75
N ARG A 72 -0.13 -3.36 -1.93
CA ARG A 72 0.90 -2.39 -1.50
C ARG A 72 1.65 -1.83 -2.71
N ARG A 73 2.18 -2.67 -3.59
CA ARG A 73 2.87 -2.26 -4.84
C ARG A 73 1.97 -1.39 -5.72
N GLN A 74 0.71 -1.77 -5.94
CA GLN A 74 -0.21 -0.97 -6.75
C GLN A 74 -0.52 0.40 -6.12
N THR A 75 -0.72 0.44 -4.79
CA THR A 75 -0.94 1.71 -4.07
C THR A 75 0.28 2.62 -4.16
N ILE A 76 1.49 2.07 -4.06
CA ILE A 76 2.75 2.81 -4.24
C ILE A 76 2.85 3.42 -5.64
N MET A 77 2.49 2.67 -6.69
CA MET A 77 2.47 3.21 -8.07
C MET A 77 1.41 4.31 -8.25
N ASN A 78 0.24 4.16 -7.63
CA ASN A 78 -0.81 5.18 -7.65
C ASN A 78 -0.39 6.47 -6.91
N LEU A 79 0.38 6.35 -5.82
CA LEU A 79 0.96 7.48 -5.10
C LEU A 79 2.05 8.18 -5.91
N ALA A 80 2.91 7.42 -6.60
CA ALA A 80 3.93 7.97 -7.49
C ALA A 80 3.30 8.89 -8.55
N GLN A 81 2.27 8.40 -9.25
CA GLN A 81 1.57 9.16 -10.28
C GLN A 81 0.91 10.43 -9.75
N GLN A 82 0.37 10.42 -8.51
CA GLN A 82 -0.18 11.62 -7.87
C GLN A 82 0.90 12.65 -7.57
N ILE A 83 2.04 12.23 -7.02
CA ILE A 83 3.19 13.10 -6.72
C ILE A 83 3.78 13.69 -8.01
N ASP A 84 3.88 12.92 -9.09
CA ASP A 84 4.26 13.43 -10.42
C ASP A 84 3.26 14.41 -11.02
N THR A 85 1.97 14.26 -10.69
CA THR A 85 0.93 15.21 -11.13
C THR A 85 1.04 16.53 -10.37
N LEU A 86 1.20 16.49 -9.03
CA LEU A 86 1.43 17.70 -8.23
C LEU A 86 2.72 18.43 -8.65
N ALA A 87 3.78 17.71 -8.96
CA ALA A 87 5.04 18.29 -9.46
C ALA A 87 4.86 19.09 -10.77
N GLN A 88 3.82 18.80 -11.55
CA GLN A 88 3.51 19.48 -12.81
C GLN A 88 2.43 20.58 -12.65
N SER A 89 1.44 20.38 -11.77
CA SER A 89 0.37 21.36 -11.54
C SER A 89 0.71 22.46 -10.53
N GLY A 90 1.77 22.26 -9.73
CA GLY A 90 2.14 23.11 -8.61
C GLY A 90 1.70 22.53 -7.26
N THR A 91 2.39 22.95 -6.19
CA THR A 91 2.25 22.40 -4.84
C THR A 91 0.96 22.82 -4.15
N ASP A 92 0.03 21.87 -3.95
CA ASP A 92 -0.97 21.95 -2.88
C ASP A 92 -0.43 21.27 -1.61
N GLN A 93 -0.25 22.06 -0.55
CA GLN A 93 0.25 21.58 0.73
C GLN A 93 -0.74 20.66 1.46
N GLN A 94 -2.05 20.78 1.22
CA GLN A 94 -3.06 19.89 1.83
C GLN A 94 -2.96 18.48 1.23
N THR A 95 -2.94 18.38 -0.11
CA THR A 95 -2.74 17.10 -0.80
C THR A 95 -1.36 16.49 -0.53
N LEU A 96 -0.27 17.28 -0.47
CA LEU A 96 1.03 16.75 -0.03
C LEU A 96 0.98 16.15 1.38
N THR A 97 0.31 16.81 2.33
CA THR A 97 0.18 16.32 3.72
C THR A 97 -0.60 15.00 3.77
N LEU A 98 -1.62 14.83 2.93
CA LEU A 98 -2.37 13.58 2.80
C LEU A 98 -1.50 12.45 2.20
N LEU A 99 -0.76 12.74 1.13
CA LEU A 99 0.15 11.79 0.47
C LEU A 99 1.26 11.32 1.43
N ASP A 100 1.85 12.24 2.20
CA ASP A 100 2.83 11.91 3.24
C ASP A 100 2.25 11.00 4.34
N GLY A 101 0.99 11.23 4.73
CA GLY A 101 0.27 10.36 5.66
C GLY A 101 0.11 8.93 5.11
N GLN A 102 -0.29 8.80 3.84
CA GLN A 102 -0.44 7.53 3.16
C GLN A 102 0.90 6.80 2.97
N ILE A 103 1.97 7.51 2.62
CA ILE A 103 3.34 6.94 2.54
C ILE A 103 3.76 6.37 3.89
N ARG A 104 3.58 7.10 5.00
CA ARG A 104 3.94 6.63 6.34
C ARG A 104 3.13 5.39 6.78
N GLN A 105 1.84 5.34 6.47
CA GLN A 105 0.99 4.18 6.73
C GLN A 105 1.47 2.94 5.96
N LEU A 106 1.79 3.09 4.67
CA LEU A 106 2.34 2.01 3.86
C LEU A 106 3.73 1.59 4.32
N GLN A 107 4.59 2.52 4.77
CA GLN A 107 5.91 2.20 5.33
C GLN A 107 5.78 1.35 6.59
N ALA A 108 4.87 1.69 7.52
CA ALA A 108 4.62 0.89 8.72
C ALA A 108 4.14 -0.53 8.36
N ALA A 109 3.14 -0.65 7.48
CA ALA A 109 2.63 -1.95 7.04
C ALA A 109 3.67 -2.79 6.26
N THR A 110 4.58 -2.14 5.53
CA THR A 110 5.69 -2.81 4.83
C THR A 110 6.74 -3.31 5.84
N GLN A 111 7.05 -2.54 6.88
CA GLN A 111 7.98 -2.94 7.94
C GLN A 111 7.44 -4.09 8.79
N GLU A 112 6.14 -4.07 9.14
CA GLU A 112 5.46 -5.18 9.82
C GLU A 112 5.52 -6.47 8.98
N SER A 113 5.21 -6.34 7.67
CA SER A 113 5.29 -7.44 6.71
C SER A 113 6.72 -8.00 6.59
N LEU A 114 7.73 -7.14 6.45
CA LEU A 114 9.15 -7.54 6.43
C LEU A 114 9.57 -8.26 7.71
N ALA A 115 9.15 -7.76 8.89
CA ALA A 115 9.43 -8.40 10.17
C ALA A 115 8.80 -9.80 10.23
N PHE A 116 7.51 -9.93 9.90
CA PHE A 116 6.80 -11.20 9.84
C PHE A 116 7.46 -12.19 8.86
N LEU A 117 7.87 -11.73 7.68
CA LEU A 117 8.39 -12.58 6.60
C LEU A 117 9.85 -13.02 6.84
N SER A 118 10.63 -12.26 7.60
CA SER A 118 12.07 -12.49 7.82
C SER A 118 12.52 -13.87 8.38
N PRO A 119 11.79 -14.58 9.25
CA PRO A 119 12.23 -15.89 9.76
C PRO A 119 11.91 -17.05 8.82
N PHE A 120 11.10 -16.84 7.77
CA PHE A 120 10.61 -17.93 6.93
C PHE A 120 11.66 -18.40 5.89
N THR A 121 11.89 -19.72 5.86
CA THR A 121 12.86 -20.33 4.95
C THR A 121 12.26 -20.77 3.62
N LEU A 122 10.92 -20.89 3.52
CA LEU A 122 10.18 -21.27 2.32
C LEU A 122 10.41 -20.27 1.17
N PRO A 123 10.58 -20.72 -0.09
CA PRO A 123 10.75 -19.86 -1.26
C PRO A 123 9.66 -18.79 -1.42
N GLU A 124 8.41 -19.13 -1.11
CA GLU A 124 7.24 -18.26 -1.31
C GLU A 124 7.26 -17.05 -0.37
N PHE A 125 7.50 -17.26 0.92
CA PHE A 125 7.65 -16.16 1.88
C PHE A 125 8.92 -15.34 1.62
N LYS A 126 9.98 -15.94 1.07
CA LYS A 126 11.18 -15.21 0.60
C LYS A 126 10.89 -14.31 -0.61
N GLN A 127 10.04 -14.74 -1.55
CA GLN A 127 9.58 -13.92 -2.67
C GLN A 127 8.76 -12.72 -2.17
N LEU A 128 7.85 -12.93 -1.21
CA LEU A 128 7.13 -11.81 -0.58
C LEU A 128 8.09 -10.87 0.17
N TYR A 129 9.08 -11.39 0.90
CA TYR A 129 10.08 -10.58 1.60
C TYR A 129 10.87 -9.69 0.63
N GLN A 130 11.30 -10.22 -0.52
CA GLN A 130 11.98 -9.46 -1.57
C GLN A 130 11.07 -8.38 -2.18
N ALA A 131 9.81 -8.71 -2.50
CA ALA A 131 8.84 -7.76 -3.02
C ALA A 131 8.52 -6.62 -2.03
N GLU A 132 8.59 -6.89 -0.73
CA GLU A 132 8.44 -5.88 0.33
C GLU A 132 9.70 -5.05 0.55
N GLN A 133 10.90 -5.59 0.34
CA GLN A 133 12.14 -4.80 0.33
C GLN A 133 12.13 -3.77 -0.81
N GLU A 134 11.66 -4.18 -1.99
CA GLU A 134 11.39 -3.26 -3.10
C GLU A 134 10.30 -2.23 -2.77
N ASN A 135 9.18 -2.64 -2.15
CA ASN A 135 8.12 -1.72 -1.72
C ASN A 135 8.65 -0.66 -0.76
N ALA A 136 9.50 -1.06 0.21
CA ALA A 136 10.14 -0.15 1.15
C ALA A 136 11.05 0.87 0.44
N ALA A 137 11.89 0.40 -0.50
CA ALA A 137 12.77 1.27 -1.28
C ALA A 137 11.98 2.31 -2.12
N LEU A 138 10.89 1.86 -2.78
CA LEU A 138 10.00 2.76 -3.53
C LEU A 138 9.32 3.79 -2.60
N LEU A 139 8.83 3.37 -1.43
CA LEU A 139 8.22 4.27 -0.44
C LEU A 139 9.21 5.32 0.08
N THR A 140 10.46 4.95 0.33
CA THR A 140 11.53 5.91 0.70
C THR A 140 11.78 6.92 -0.43
N ALA A 141 11.81 6.49 -1.69
CA ALA A 141 11.96 7.41 -2.82
C ALA A 141 10.77 8.37 -2.97
N LEU A 142 9.53 7.89 -2.75
CA LEU A 142 8.35 8.76 -2.74
C LEU A 142 8.37 9.77 -1.60
N GLN A 143 8.79 9.37 -0.39
CA GLN A 143 8.92 10.27 0.76
C GLN A 143 9.96 11.37 0.53
N GLN A 144 11.07 11.07 -0.15
CA GLN A 144 12.06 12.06 -0.55
C GLN A 144 11.49 13.05 -1.57
N LYS A 145 10.67 12.56 -2.51
CA LYS A 145 10.03 13.36 -3.57
C LYS A 145 8.94 14.29 -3.03
N SER A 146 8.07 13.82 -2.11
CA SER A 146 7.05 14.66 -1.47
C SER A 146 7.69 15.74 -0.59
N ALA A 147 8.71 15.40 0.19
CA ALA A 147 9.47 16.37 1.00
C ALA A 147 10.13 17.46 0.13
N ALA A 148 10.70 17.10 -1.02
CA ALA A 148 11.26 18.06 -1.97
C ALA A 148 10.21 19.02 -2.57
N LEU A 149 9.01 18.52 -2.91
CA LEU A 149 7.90 19.36 -3.39
C LEU A 149 7.36 20.31 -2.33
N SER A 150 7.34 19.89 -1.05
CA SER A 150 6.95 20.76 0.06
C SER A 150 8.01 21.83 0.34
N ALA A 151 9.30 21.50 0.23
CA ALA A 151 10.40 22.46 0.39
C ALA A 151 10.50 23.47 -0.78
N ALA A 152 9.98 23.11 -1.97
CA ALA A 152 9.88 23.98 -3.13
C ALA A 152 8.62 24.88 -3.13
N ALA A 153 7.71 24.73 -2.17
CA ALA A 153 6.53 25.57 -2.05
C ALA A 153 6.93 27.01 -1.69
N PRO A 154 6.40 28.05 -2.37
CA PRO A 154 6.70 29.43 -2.01
C PRO A 154 6.13 29.75 -0.61
N SER A 155 6.98 30.29 0.26
CA SER A 155 6.55 30.80 1.57
C SER A 155 5.42 31.82 1.40
N PRO A 156 4.40 31.83 2.27
CA PRO A 156 3.41 32.90 2.27
C PRO A 156 4.12 34.23 2.51
N SER A 157 3.99 35.16 1.56
CA SER A 157 4.57 36.50 1.70
C SER A 157 4.08 37.12 3.01
N PRO A 158 4.96 37.73 3.83
CA PRO A 158 4.52 38.45 5.02
C PRO A 158 3.55 39.53 4.58
N SER A 159 2.33 39.53 5.13
CA SER A 159 1.29 40.47 4.73
C SER A 159 1.78 41.89 4.94
N GLU A 160 1.95 42.62 3.83
CA GLU A 160 2.40 44.01 3.85
C GLU A 160 1.43 44.81 4.73
N PRO A 161 1.90 45.42 5.85
CA PRO A 161 1.01 46.08 6.78
C PRO A 161 0.37 47.26 6.07
N ALA A 162 -0.96 47.23 5.95
CA ALA A 162 -1.72 48.22 5.19
C ALA A 162 -1.37 49.63 5.69
N SER A 163 -0.68 50.41 4.84
CA SER A 163 -0.29 51.77 5.16
C SER A 163 -1.55 52.61 5.34
N LEU A 164 -1.84 53.01 6.59
CA LEU A 164 -2.91 53.94 6.89
C LEU A 164 -2.62 55.26 6.16
N PRO A 165 -3.56 55.81 5.37
CA PRO A 165 -3.44 57.18 4.88
C PRO A 165 -3.45 58.13 6.08
N GLY A 166 -2.49 59.05 6.12
CA GLY A 166 -2.39 60.07 7.16
C GLY A 166 -3.28 61.27 6.90
N ASP A 167 -3.70 61.90 8.00
CA ASP A 167 -4.34 63.23 8.16
C ASP A 167 -5.56 63.56 7.29
#